data_AF-A0A945W0H7-F1
#
_entry.id   AF-A0A945W0H7-F1
#
_cell.length_a   1.000
_cell.length_b   1.000
_cell.length_c   1.000
_cell.angle_alpha   90.00
_cell.angle_beta   90.00
_cell.angle_gamma   90.00
#
_symmetry.space_group_name_H-M   'P 1'
#
loop_
_entity.id
_entity.type
_entity.pdbx_description
1 polymer ?
#
loop_
_entity_poly.entity_id
_entity_poly.type
_entity_poly.pdbx_seq_one_letter_code
_entity_poly.pdbx_strand_id
1 'polypeptide(L)'
;MISFLILFFPSHDATTYWYLGFYHTLGFALYAYTFYLLHHNRILSGWICSVLAAFVVYSSVAFAIGLFSLFVMNRKYKKAAVMIVPCLFYIIHYIYFTRINPITYSKIPNDLNIYSLVKQFILQVITFIDSTVGPSMWCKIYYSFSNLSLISVLLAISLMVVFYKKHGKAENKEISSKYDFKLIITFSIITLVGFGKYSVTGLYPQLCFGLGNRTTFYGSILLSYLIIQCPVSNKIKTVVFAVLLFSVLGISGHWKSWNMHQQEVVSNIQNNNLLNEYQDNKTIYVSGNQYSKYGPISHIEFLSEGWVSGSVFGMALNEEISVSPINKRHVYEDGYLVDRKYNSKKEITDYINIYDSENNKLFKLDVENINSYIDSMPPEKRHWVQLLPKDNILTKIVLSLMPRLEYML
;
A
#
# COMPACT_ATOMS: atom_id res chain seq x y z
N MET A 1 -1.06 14.32 -18.41
CA MET A 1 -1.00 12.87 -18.66
C MET A 1 -0.08 12.16 -17.67
N ILE A 2 1.21 12.54 -17.57
CA ILE A 2 2.12 11.95 -16.56
C ILE A 2 1.53 12.06 -15.14
N SER A 3 1.06 13.26 -14.74
CA SER A 3 0.42 13.45 -13.43
C SER A 3 -0.83 12.57 -13.22
N PHE A 4 -1.59 12.28 -14.28
CA PHE A 4 -2.73 11.37 -14.18
C PHE A 4 -2.25 9.94 -13.93
N LEU A 5 -1.28 9.45 -14.72
CA LEU A 5 -0.72 8.11 -14.55
C LEU A 5 -0.03 7.93 -13.19
N ILE A 6 0.60 8.96 -12.63
CA ILE A 6 1.19 8.90 -11.29
C ILE A 6 0.13 8.62 -10.22
N LEU A 7 -1.02 9.30 -10.31
CA LEU A 7 -2.09 9.18 -9.32
C LEU A 7 -2.93 7.92 -9.48
N PHE A 8 -2.93 7.37 -10.69
CA PHE A 8 -3.77 6.26 -11.12
C PHE A 8 -2.91 5.16 -11.73
N PHE A 9 -1.72 4.89 -11.17
CA PHE A 9 -0.93 3.75 -11.61
C PHE A 9 -1.48 2.47 -10.96
N PRO A 10 -1.77 1.39 -11.72
CA PRO A 10 -2.41 0.21 -11.15
C PRO A 10 -1.58 -0.53 -10.08
N SER A 11 -0.27 -0.28 -9.98
CA SER A 11 0.58 -0.90 -8.95
C SER A 11 0.17 -0.53 -7.53
N HIS A 12 -0.38 0.67 -7.33
CA HIS A 12 -0.97 1.11 -6.06
C HIS A 12 -2.50 1.20 -6.14
N ASP A 13 -3.16 1.31 -5.00
CA ASP A 13 -4.62 1.35 -4.95
C ASP A 13 -5.17 2.72 -5.36
N ALA A 14 -6.49 2.76 -5.50
CA ALA A 14 -7.24 3.97 -5.78
C ALA A 14 -6.98 5.00 -4.68
N THR A 15 -6.30 6.08 -5.06
CA THR A 15 -5.91 7.17 -4.15
C THR A 15 -7.09 7.76 -3.38
N THR A 16 -8.32 7.67 -3.92
CA THR A 16 -9.56 8.14 -3.29
C THR A 16 -10.00 7.36 -2.05
N TYR A 17 -9.67 6.07 -1.97
CA TYR A 17 -10.03 5.21 -0.84
C TYR A 17 -8.84 4.94 0.10
N TRP A 18 -7.66 5.35 -0.35
CA TRP A 18 -6.41 5.05 0.30
C TRP A 18 -5.81 6.31 0.92
N TYR A 19 -6.10 6.55 2.20
CA TYR A 19 -5.67 7.76 2.93
C TYR A 19 -4.15 7.98 2.91
N LEU A 20 -3.36 6.90 2.97
CA LEU A 20 -1.90 7.00 2.82
C LEU A 20 -1.47 7.42 1.40
N GLY A 21 -2.24 7.06 0.37
CA GLY A 21 -2.01 7.51 -1.00
C GLY A 21 -2.21 9.02 -1.16
N PHE A 22 -3.21 9.58 -0.47
CA PHE A 22 -3.38 11.03 -0.37
C PHE A 22 -2.17 11.71 0.25
N TYR A 23 -1.62 11.17 1.33
CA TYR A 23 -0.41 11.70 1.94
C TYR A 23 0.78 11.71 0.98
N HIS A 24 1.07 10.58 0.30
CA HIS A 24 2.15 10.50 -0.68
C HIS A 24 1.96 11.50 -1.84
N THR A 25 0.74 11.61 -2.34
CA THR A 25 0.34 12.55 -3.38
C THR A 25 0.54 13.99 -2.94
N LEU A 26 0.08 14.35 -1.74
CA LEU A 26 0.23 15.68 -1.18
C LEU A 26 1.70 16.05 -1.03
N GLY A 27 2.52 15.14 -0.49
CA GLY A 27 3.96 15.34 -0.36
C GLY A 27 4.64 15.60 -1.71
N PHE A 28 4.27 14.84 -2.75
CA PHE A 28 4.77 15.07 -4.11
C PHE A 28 4.32 16.42 -4.66
N ALA A 29 3.02 16.75 -4.53
CA ALA A 29 2.45 17.98 -5.04
C ALA A 29 3.07 19.23 -4.42
N LEU A 30 3.27 19.23 -3.09
CA LEU A 30 3.91 20.33 -2.37
C LEU A 30 5.36 20.55 -2.81
N TYR A 31 6.12 19.48 -3.01
CA TYR A 31 7.50 19.60 -3.49
C TYR A 31 7.59 19.95 -4.97
N ALA A 32 6.70 19.44 -5.82
CA ALA A 32 6.59 19.87 -7.20
C ALA A 32 6.23 21.37 -7.29
N TYR A 33 5.35 21.86 -6.42
CA TYR A 33 4.99 23.27 -6.36
C TYR A 33 6.14 24.14 -5.81
N THR A 34 6.87 23.65 -4.81
CA THR A 34 8.12 24.26 -4.34
C THR A 34 9.11 24.40 -5.48
N PHE A 35 9.32 23.34 -6.26
CA PHE A 35 10.20 23.37 -7.43
C PHE A 35 9.75 24.41 -8.45
N TYR A 36 8.45 24.48 -8.74
CA TYR A 36 7.86 25.50 -9.61
C TYR A 36 8.14 26.93 -9.11
N LEU A 37 7.92 27.21 -7.83
CA LEU A 37 8.17 28.53 -7.23
C LEU A 37 9.64 28.92 -7.31
N LEU A 38 10.54 28.00 -6.97
CA LEU A 38 11.98 28.22 -7.05
C LEU A 38 12.43 28.39 -8.50
N HIS A 39 11.86 27.66 -9.45
CA HIS A 39 12.14 27.83 -10.86
C HIS A 39 11.88 29.27 -11.30
N HIS A 40 10.76 29.87 -10.85
CA HIS A 40 10.35 31.25 -11.09
C HIS A 40 10.96 32.28 -10.12
N ASN A 41 12.08 31.95 -9.46
CA ASN A 41 12.80 32.84 -8.54
C ASN A 41 11.99 33.34 -7.33
N ARG A 42 10.86 32.72 -7.00
CA ARG A 42 10.07 33.03 -5.79
C ARG A 42 10.67 32.28 -4.58
N ILE A 43 11.85 32.70 -4.15
CA ILE A 43 12.67 31.97 -3.17
C ILE A 43 11.99 31.86 -1.80
N LEU A 44 11.45 32.96 -1.26
CA LEU A 44 10.80 32.95 0.06
C LEU A 44 9.57 32.02 0.08
N SER A 45 8.68 32.16 -0.90
CA SER A 45 7.51 31.30 -1.03
C SER A 45 7.91 29.83 -1.24
N GLY A 46 8.96 29.58 -2.03
CA GLY A 46 9.53 28.25 -2.21
C GLY A 46 10.05 27.67 -0.90
N TRP A 47 10.76 28.47 -0.10
CA TRP A 47 11.25 28.04 1.22
C TRP A 47 10.10 27.70 2.17
N ILE A 48 9.09 28.57 2.30
CA ILE A 48 7.89 28.31 3.14
C ILE A 48 7.21 27.01 2.70
N CYS A 49 7.00 26.83 1.39
CA CYS A 49 6.38 25.64 0.85
C CYS A 49 7.23 24.38 1.08
N SER A 50 8.55 24.49 1.01
CA SER A 50 9.47 23.36 1.26
C SER A 50 9.50 22.93 2.73
N VAL A 51 9.38 23.86 3.68
CA VAL A 51 9.23 23.57 5.12
C VAL A 51 7.92 22.84 5.34
N LEU A 52 6.82 23.35 4.80
CA LEU A 52 5.52 22.70 4.90
C LEU A 52 5.55 21.30 4.26
N ALA A 53 6.16 21.14 3.09
CA ALA A 53 6.34 19.84 2.44
C ALA A 53 7.12 18.85 3.30
N ALA A 54 8.21 19.29 3.93
CA ALA A 54 9.07 18.45 4.75
C ALA A 54 8.34 17.91 6.00
N PHE A 55 7.58 18.77 6.69
CA PHE A 55 7.00 18.45 7.99
C PHE A 55 5.56 17.90 7.94
N VAL A 56 4.80 18.14 6.87
CA VAL A 56 3.42 17.62 6.75
C VAL A 56 3.40 16.13 6.42
N VAL A 57 4.38 15.63 5.64
CA VAL A 57 4.36 14.23 5.20
C VAL A 57 5.76 13.60 5.28
N TYR A 58 5.89 12.47 5.97
CA TYR A 58 7.16 11.72 6.03
C TYR A 58 7.63 11.15 4.67
N SER A 59 6.75 11.14 3.67
CA SER A 59 7.10 10.71 2.31
C SER A 59 7.98 11.71 1.55
N SER A 60 8.11 12.91 2.09
CA SER A 60 8.74 14.12 1.54
C SER A 60 10.22 13.92 1.17
N VAL A 61 10.97 13.12 1.94
CA VAL A 61 12.43 12.94 1.79
C VAL A 61 12.87 12.55 0.39
N ALA A 62 12.20 11.56 -0.22
CA ALA A 62 12.56 11.10 -1.56
C ALA A 62 12.35 12.18 -2.63
N PHE A 63 11.26 12.95 -2.52
CA PHE A 63 10.95 14.04 -3.44
C PHE A 63 11.93 15.21 -3.26
N ALA A 64 12.27 15.56 -2.03
CA ALA A 64 13.24 16.61 -1.72
C ALA A 64 14.60 16.30 -2.35
N ILE A 65 15.14 15.10 -2.12
CA ILE A 65 16.44 14.67 -2.64
C ILE A 65 16.43 14.57 -4.17
N GLY A 66 15.36 14.02 -4.75
CA GLY A 66 15.19 13.97 -6.21
C GLY A 66 15.22 15.36 -6.83
N LEU A 67 14.35 16.27 -6.39
CA LEU A 67 14.27 17.63 -6.96
C LEU A 67 15.48 18.49 -6.64
N PHE A 68 16.13 18.26 -5.49
CA PHE A 68 17.45 18.82 -5.18
C PHE A 68 18.46 18.44 -6.26
N SER A 69 18.55 17.15 -6.61
CA SER A 69 19.48 16.68 -7.65
C SER A 69 19.24 17.36 -9.00
N LEU A 70 17.98 17.64 -9.34
CA LEU A 70 17.62 18.36 -10.56
C LEU A 70 18.14 19.80 -10.57
N PHE A 71 18.08 20.52 -9.45
CA PHE A 71 18.68 21.85 -9.35
C PHE A 71 20.21 21.80 -9.39
N VAL A 72 20.84 20.79 -8.78
CA VAL A 72 22.29 20.57 -8.82
C VAL A 72 22.77 20.29 -10.24
N MET A 73 22.11 19.39 -10.98
CA MET A 73 22.42 19.11 -12.39
C MET A 73 22.25 20.34 -13.30
N ASN A 74 21.45 21.32 -12.86
CA ASN A 74 21.26 22.59 -13.54
C ASN A 74 22.15 23.71 -12.99
N ARG A 75 23.11 23.40 -12.10
CA ARG A 75 24.03 24.34 -11.43
C ARG A 75 23.32 25.46 -10.66
N LYS A 76 22.09 25.24 -10.21
CA LYS A 76 21.25 26.20 -9.46
C LYS A 76 21.35 25.95 -7.94
N TYR A 77 22.55 26.05 -7.38
CA TYR A 77 22.84 25.62 -6.00
C TYR A 77 22.05 26.35 -4.90
N LYS A 78 21.81 27.66 -5.05
CA LYS A 78 20.98 28.42 -4.09
C LYS A 78 19.56 27.85 -3.99
N LYS A 79 18.98 27.46 -5.13
CA LYS A 79 17.64 26.85 -5.19
C LYS A 79 17.66 25.41 -4.67
N ALA A 80 18.74 24.68 -4.96
CA ALA A 80 18.95 23.34 -4.41
C ALA A 80 18.99 23.37 -2.87
N ALA A 81 19.73 24.32 -2.27
CA ALA A 81 19.80 24.47 -0.81
C ALA A 81 18.40 24.71 -0.19
N VAL A 82 17.60 25.59 -0.78
CA VAL A 82 16.23 25.86 -0.32
C VAL A 82 15.36 24.60 -0.38
N MET A 83 15.55 23.73 -1.38
CA MET A 83 14.81 22.47 -1.50
C MET A 83 15.16 21.46 -0.39
N ILE A 84 16.45 21.32 -0.04
CA ILE A 84 16.92 20.21 0.79
C ILE A 84 17.05 20.55 2.27
N VAL A 85 17.35 21.80 2.63
CA VAL A 85 17.66 22.17 4.03
C VAL A 85 16.51 21.85 4.99
N PRO A 86 15.23 22.19 4.71
CA PRO A 86 14.12 21.82 5.61
C PRO A 86 13.95 20.30 5.75
N CYS A 87 14.23 19.55 4.69
CA CYS A 87 14.21 18.09 4.72
C CYS A 87 15.30 17.52 5.64
N LEU A 88 16.51 18.10 5.65
CA LEU A 88 17.58 17.68 6.55
C LEU A 88 17.20 17.92 8.02
N PHE A 89 16.60 19.08 8.33
CA PHE A 89 16.05 19.34 9.66
C PHE A 89 14.97 18.33 10.05
N TYR A 90 14.06 18.00 9.13
CA TYR A 90 13.06 16.96 9.36
C TYR A 90 13.68 15.58 9.64
N ILE A 91 14.73 15.18 8.90
CA ILE A 91 15.42 13.91 9.12
C ILE A 91 16.07 13.88 10.51
N ILE A 92 16.77 14.95 10.90
CA ILE A 92 17.38 15.08 12.23
C ILE A 92 16.31 14.99 13.31
N HIS A 93 15.22 15.74 13.16
CA HIS A 93 14.07 15.70 14.06
C HIS A 93 13.49 14.27 14.18
N TYR A 94 13.27 13.60 13.05
CA TYR A 94 12.73 12.23 13.02
C TYR A 94 13.65 11.23 13.74
N ILE A 95 14.96 11.28 13.47
CA ILE A 95 15.94 10.41 14.14
C ILE A 95 15.96 10.69 15.63
N TYR A 96 15.99 11.96 16.04
CA TYR A 96 15.98 12.35 17.45
C TYR A 96 14.79 11.75 18.21
N PHE A 97 13.57 11.93 17.69
CA PHE A 97 12.35 11.44 18.36
C PHE A 97 12.08 9.94 18.17
N THR A 98 12.77 9.26 17.26
CA THR A 98 12.62 7.80 17.07
C THR A 98 13.70 7.01 17.79
N ARG A 99 14.90 7.58 17.98
CA ARG A 99 16.07 6.88 18.55
C ARG A 99 16.57 7.43 19.87
N ILE A 100 16.65 8.75 20.01
CA ILE A 100 17.33 9.39 21.14
C ILE A 100 16.34 9.63 22.27
N ASN A 101 15.18 10.20 21.95
CA ASN A 101 14.10 10.45 22.91
C ASN A 101 12.77 9.89 22.37
N PRO A 102 12.58 8.56 22.39
CA PRO A 102 11.38 7.94 21.88
C PRO A 102 10.16 8.31 22.73
N ILE A 103 9.36 9.26 22.23
CA ILE A 103 8.02 9.56 22.77
C ILE A 103 7.03 8.44 22.36
N THR A 104 7.37 7.66 21.34
CA THR A 104 6.58 6.53 20.81
C THR A 104 7.48 5.34 20.48
N TYR A 105 6.89 4.17 20.19
CA TYR A 105 7.63 2.98 19.78
C TYR A 105 8.63 3.26 18.64
N SER A 106 9.90 2.89 18.84
CA SER A 106 10.94 3.05 17.82
C SER A 106 10.58 2.26 16.57
N LYS A 107 10.46 2.96 15.44
CA LYS A 107 10.23 2.34 14.12
C LYS A 107 11.52 1.88 13.45
N ILE A 108 12.68 2.24 14.00
CA ILE A 108 13.98 1.83 13.47
C ILE A 108 14.51 0.70 14.37
N PRO A 109 14.83 -0.49 13.82
CA PRO A 109 15.31 -1.63 14.60
C PRO A 109 16.64 -1.32 15.32
N ASN A 110 16.79 -1.69 16.60
CA ASN A 110 18.03 -1.47 17.36
C ASN A 110 19.25 -2.22 16.79
N ASP A 111 18.99 -3.28 16.05
CA ASP A 111 19.92 -4.19 15.38
C ASP A 111 20.13 -3.88 13.88
N LEU A 112 19.76 -2.68 13.43
CA LEU A 112 20.00 -2.27 12.03
C LEU A 112 21.50 -2.31 11.71
N ASN A 113 21.90 -3.26 10.87
CA ASN A 113 23.27 -3.40 10.39
C ASN A 113 23.33 -3.23 8.86
N ILE A 114 24.54 -2.99 8.33
CA ILE A 114 24.72 -2.73 6.89
C ILE A 114 24.25 -3.92 6.05
N TYR A 115 24.50 -5.14 6.52
CA TYR A 115 24.09 -6.37 5.83
C TYR A 115 22.56 -6.46 5.68
N SER A 116 21.81 -6.20 6.74
CA SER A 116 20.35 -6.23 6.74
C SER A 116 19.79 -5.10 5.87
N LEU A 117 20.39 -3.92 5.90
CA LEU A 117 20.01 -2.81 5.03
C LEU A 117 20.20 -3.16 3.55
N VAL A 118 21.36 -3.71 3.16
CA VAL A 118 21.65 -4.12 1.78
C VAL A 118 20.69 -5.24 1.34
N LYS A 119 20.48 -6.25 2.19
CA LYS A 119 19.52 -7.34 1.92
C LYS A 119 18.11 -6.80 1.70
N GLN A 120 17.65 -5.89 2.55
CA GLN A 120 16.33 -5.28 2.41
C GLN A 120 16.24 -4.40 1.17
N PHE A 121 17.31 -3.68 0.81
CA PHE A 121 17.34 -2.86 -0.41
C PHE A 121 17.25 -3.72 -1.68
N ILE A 122 18.00 -4.83 -1.74
CA ILE A 122 17.88 -5.79 -2.84
C ILE A 122 16.45 -6.33 -2.92
N LEU A 123 15.84 -6.66 -1.78
CA LEU A 123 14.45 -7.11 -1.72
C LEU A 123 13.50 -6.04 -2.27
N GLN A 124 13.69 -4.75 -1.95
CA GLN A 124 12.89 -3.66 -2.51
C GLN A 124 12.98 -3.62 -4.04
N VAL A 125 14.17 -3.80 -4.62
CA VAL A 125 14.36 -3.82 -6.07
C VAL A 125 13.64 -5.01 -6.71
N ILE A 126 13.81 -6.22 -6.16
CA ILE A 126 13.18 -7.44 -6.70
C ILE A 126 11.66 -7.33 -6.63
N THR A 127 11.13 -6.94 -5.47
CA THR A 127 9.68 -6.80 -5.26
C THR A 127 9.11 -5.65 -6.08
N PHE A 128 9.90 -4.59 -6.35
CA PHE A 128 9.49 -3.51 -7.25
C PHE A 128 9.30 -4.01 -8.68
N ILE A 129 10.21 -4.84 -9.19
CA ILE A 129 10.09 -5.41 -10.54
C ILE A 129 8.82 -6.28 -10.63
N ASP A 130 8.60 -7.16 -9.65
CA ASP A 130 7.38 -7.99 -9.59
C ASP A 130 6.10 -7.15 -9.56
N SER A 131 6.08 -6.10 -8.72
CA SER A 131 4.91 -5.25 -8.51
C SER A 131 4.64 -4.21 -9.60
N THR A 132 5.52 -4.08 -10.60
CA THR A 132 5.35 -3.06 -11.65
C THR A 132 5.32 -3.61 -13.06
N VAL A 133 6.05 -4.70 -13.32
CA VAL A 133 6.09 -5.36 -14.65
C VAL A 133 6.02 -6.88 -14.57
N GLY A 134 6.12 -7.46 -13.37
CA GLY A 134 6.08 -8.90 -13.14
C GLY A 134 4.68 -9.45 -12.83
N PRO A 135 4.61 -10.71 -12.38
CA PRO A 135 3.35 -11.42 -12.18
C PRO A 135 2.37 -10.70 -11.25
N SER A 136 2.83 -10.07 -10.16
CA SER A 136 1.94 -9.32 -9.26
C SER A 136 1.16 -8.22 -10.01
N MET A 137 1.85 -7.45 -10.86
CA MET A 137 1.21 -6.39 -11.65
C MET A 137 0.17 -6.97 -12.62
N TRP A 138 0.52 -8.04 -13.33
CA TRP A 138 -0.39 -8.67 -14.30
C TRP A 138 -1.59 -9.32 -13.63
N CYS A 139 -1.42 -9.96 -12.46
CA CYS A 139 -2.53 -10.44 -11.66
C CYS A 139 -3.47 -9.29 -11.27
N LYS A 140 -2.91 -8.16 -10.83
CA LYS A 140 -3.72 -7.00 -10.43
C LYS A 140 -4.47 -6.39 -11.61
N ILE A 141 -3.82 -6.24 -12.76
CA ILE A 141 -4.47 -5.82 -14.00
C ILE A 141 -5.57 -6.81 -14.38
N TYR A 142 -5.29 -8.12 -14.41
CA TYR A 142 -6.27 -9.13 -14.81
C TYR A 142 -7.53 -9.12 -13.94
N TYR A 143 -7.38 -9.20 -12.61
CA TYR A 143 -8.51 -9.18 -11.68
C TYR A 143 -9.20 -7.82 -11.57
N SER A 144 -8.60 -6.75 -12.09
CA SER A 144 -9.29 -5.46 -12.17
C SER A 144 -10.40 -5.46 -13.21
N PHE A 145 -10.24 -6.18 -14.32
CA PHE A 145 -11.27 -6.25 -15.35
C PHE A 145 -12.54 -6.94 -14.85
N SER A 146 -12.43 -7.94 -13.97
CA SER A 146 -13.60 -8.60 -13.38
C SER A 146 -14.40 -7.71 -12.41
N ASN A 147 -13.82 -6.57 -11.99
CA ASN A 147 -14.44 -5.62 -11.06
C ASN A 147 -14.99 -4.36 -11.76
N LEU A 148 -15.05 -4.37 -13.09
CA LEU A 148 -15.58 -3.25 -13.87
C LEU A 148 -17.12 -3.24 -13.84
N SER A 149 -17.68 -2.14 -13.33
CA SER A 149 -19.10 -1.84 -13.52
C SER A 149 -19.38 -1.31 -14.93
N LEU A 150 -20.63 -1.41 -15.40
CA LEU A 150 -21.04 -0.81 -16.67
C LEU A 150 -20.71 0.69 -16.74
N ILE A 151 -20.93 1.43 -15.64
CA ILE A 151 -20.61 2.87 -15.53
C ILE A 151 -19.10 3.09 -15.71
N SER A 152 -18.28 2.26 -15.05
CA SER A 152 -16.82 2.31 -15.20
C SER A 152 -16.40 2.10 -16.66
N VAL A 153 -17.03 1.15 -17.37
CA VAL A 153 -16.75 0.88 -18.78
C VAL A 153 -17.13 2.08 -19.66
N LEU A 154 -18.31 2.66 -19.48
CA LEU A 154 -18.76 3.83 -20.24
C LEU A 154 -17.84 5.04 -20.00
N LEU A 155 -17.43 5.27 -18.75
CA LEU A 155 -16.48 6.32 -18.41
C LEU A 155 -15.11 6.09 -19.06
N ALA A 156 -14.61 4.85 -19.03
CA ALA A 156 -13.35 4.48 -19.67
C ALA A 156 -13.40 4.77 -21.17
N ILE A 157 -14.46 4.33 -21.85
CA ILE A 157 -14.66 4.55 -23.29
C ILE A 157 -14.70 6.05 -23.60
N SER A 158 -15.44 6.85 -22.82
CA SER A 158 -15.50 8.31 -22.99
C SER A 158 -14.13 8.97 -22.88
N LEU A 159 -13.38 8.64 -21.81
CA LEU A 159 -12.02 9.15 -21.60
C LEU A 159 -11.05 8.68 -22.70
N MET A 160 -11.21 7.45 -23.19
CA MET A 160 -10.45 6.91 -24.31
C MET A 160 -10.71 7.67 -25.62
N VAL A 161 -11.96 8.01 -25.91
CA VAL A 161 -12.32 8.81 -27.09
C VAL A 161 -11.72 10.21 -27.00
N VAL A 162 -11.81 10.85 -25.83
CA VAL A 162 -11.17 12.16 -25.59
C VAL A 162 -9.66 12.06 -25.76
N PHE A 163 -9.04 11.03 -25.19
CA PHE A 163 -7.61 10.77 -25.31
C PHE A 163 -7.18 10.58 -26.77
N TYR A 164 -7.86 9.71 -27.50
CA TYR A 164 -7.55 9.42 -28.90
C TYR A 164 -7.76 10.64 -29.80
N LYS A 165 -8.81 11.44 -29.59
CA LYS A 165 -9.02 12.69 -30.35
C LYS A 165 -7.89 13.69 -30.12
N LYS A 166 -7.39 13.83 -28.89
CA LYS A 166 -6.37 14.83 -28.52
C LYS A 166 -4.94 14.38 -28.84
N HIS A 167 -4.63 13.10 -28.64
CA HIS A 167 -3.27 12.57 -28.71
C HIS A 167 -3.08 11.46 -29.74
N GLY A 168 -4.14 10.73 -30.10
CA GLY A 168 -4.07 9.61 -31.06
C GLY A 168 -4.06 10.03 -32.54
N LYS A 169 -4.64 11.19 -32.86
CA LYS A 169 -4.69 11.75 -34.24
C LYS A 169 -3.46 12.55 -34.66
N ALA A 170 -2.53 12.86 -33.75
CA ALA A 170 -1.30 13.52 -34.13
C ALA A 170 -0.52 12.57 -35.06
N GLU A 171 -0.44 12.93 -36.35
CA GLU A 171 0.40 12.22 -37.31
C GLU A 171 1.83 12.11 -36.77
N ASN A 172 2.52 11.04 -37.15
CA ASN A 172 3.92 10.74 -36.84
C ASN A 172 4.89 11.80 -37.41
N LYS A 173 4.66 13.10 -37.18
CA LYS A 173 5.67 14.13 -37.36
C LYS A 173 6.73 13.87 -36.31
N GLU A 174 7.77 13.18 -36.74
CA GLU A 174 8.97 12.78 -36.00
C GLU A 174 8.71 12.52 -34.51
N ILE A 175 8.63 11.25 -34.13
CA ILE A 175 8.76 10.83 -32.74
C ILE A 175 10.20 11.16 -32.28
N SER A 176 10.52 12.44 -32.14
CA SER A 176 11.68 12.92 -31.42
C SER A 176 11.25 13.10 -29.97
N SER A 177 10.89 12.00 -29.29
CA SER A 177 10.85 12.05 -27.84
C SER A 177 12.29 12.21 -27.36
N LYS A 178 12.74 13.46 -27.27
CA LYS A 178 13.95 13.77 -26.53
C LYS A 178 13.64 13.51 -25.07
N TYR A 179 14.01 12.32 -24.61
CA TYR A 179 14.08 12.02 -23.19
C TYR A 179 14.83 13.14 -22.49
N ASP A 180 14.21 13.75 -21.48
CA ASP A 180 14.96 14.60 -20.57
C ASP A 180 15.72 13.68 -19.60
N PHE A 181 16.97 13.41 -19.94
CA PHE A 181 17.84 12.55 -19.14
C PHE A 181 17.97 13.04 -17.69
N LYS A 182 17.90 14.35 -17.45
CA LYS A 182 17.93 14.90 -16.09
C LYS A 182 16.67 14.52 -15.31
N LEU A 183 15.50 14.49 -15.97
CA LEU A 183 14.27 14.01 -15.33
C LEU A 183 14.30 12.50 -15.07
N ILE A 184 14.86 11.71 -15.98
CA ILE A 184 15.04 10.25 -15.76
C ILE A 184 15.92 10.02 -14.53
N ILE A 185 17.07 10.69 -14.44
CA ILE A 185 17.95 10.61 -13.26
C ILE A 185 17.19 11.03 -12.01
N THR A 186 16.50 12.17 -12.07
CA THR A 186 15.73 12.71 -10.93
C THR A 186 14.70 11.71 -10.41
N PHE A 187 13.88 11.13 -11.29
CA PHE A 187 12.85 10.16 -10.88
C PHE A 187 13.43 8.81 -10.46
N SER A 188 14.58 8.42 -11.03
CA SER A 188 15.34 7.25 -10.56
C SER A 188 15.85 7.47 -9.13
N ILE A 189 16.38 8.65 -8.82
CA ILE A 189 16.79 9.01 -7.45
C ILE A 189 15.60 8.98 -6.50
N ILE A 190 14.45 9.54 -6.87
CA ILE A 190 13.22 9.47 -6.05
C ILE A 190 12.88 8.01 -5.74
N THR A 191 12.94 7.14 -6.75
CA THR A 191 12.63 5.71 -6.62
C THR A 191 13.62 5.03 -5.66
N LEU A 192 14.92 5.20 -5.87
CA LEU A 192 15.97 4.58 -5.07
C LEU A 192 15.99 5.09 -3.62
N VAL A 193 15.77 6.38 -3.38
CA VAL A 193 15.62 6.93 -2.02
C VAL A 193 14.36 6.38 -1.37
N GLY A 194 13.28 6.21 -2.12
CA GLY A 194 12.06 5.51 -1.68
C GLY A 194 12.37 4.08 -1.20
N PHE A 195 13.16 3.31 -1.96
CA PHE A 195 13.61 1.97 -1.56
C PHE A 195 14.46 2.02 -0.29
N GLY A 196 15.42 2.95 -0.22
CA GLY A 196 16.25 3.15 0.96
C GLY A 196 15.42 3.39 2.22
N LYS A 197 14.40 4.28 2.13
CA LYS A 197 13.49 4.58 3.24
C LYS A 197 12.81 3.33 3.79
N TYR A 198 12.25 2.49 2.93
CA TYR A 198 11.55 1.28 3.39
C TYR A 198 12.52 0.16 3.80
N SER A 199 13.74 0.14 3.25
CA SER A 199 14.79 -0.79 3.64
C SER A 199 15.26 -0.58 5.08
N VAL A 200 15.30 0.68 5.56
CA VAL A 200 15.62 1.00 6.97
C VAL A 200 14.61 0.36 7.94
N THR A 201 13.34 0.24 7.53
CA THR A 201 12.30 -0.37 8.38
C THR A 201 12.20 -1.89 8.22
N GLY A 202 12.48 -2.43 7.02
CA GLY A 202 12.37 -3.86 6.72
C GLY A 202 10.94 -4.44 6.82
N LEU A 203 9.91 -3.61 6.89
CA LEU A 203 8.52 -4.02 7.12
C LEU A 203 7.63 -3.99 5.87
N TYR A 204 8.00 -3.20 4.86
CA TYR A 204 7.13 -2.93 3.72
C TYR A 204 7.87 -3.19 2.39
N PRO A 205 7.89 -4.44 1.90
CA PRO A 205 8.29 -4.74 0.53
C PRO A 205 7.30 -4.14 -0.48
N GLN A 206 7.71 -4.07 -1.74
CA GLN A 206 6.93 -3.53 -2.85
C GLN A 206 5.93 -4.58 -3.34
N LEU A 207 4.69 -4.52 -2.88
CA LEU A 207 3.65 -5.50 -3.22
C LEU A 207 2.48 -4.83 -3.93
N CYS A 208 1.90 -5.46 -4.97
CA CYS A 208 0.70 -4.91 -5.62
C CYS A 208 -0.55 -4.94 -4.73
N PHE A 209 -0.60 -5.87 -3.76
CA PHE A 209 -1.77 -6.15 -2.94
C PHE A 209 -1.55 -5.78 -1.47
N GLY A 210 -2.59 -5.22 -0.84
CA GLY A 210 -2.58 -4.81 0.57
C GLY A 210 -1.63 -3.66 0.86
N LEU A 211 -1.34 -3.44 2.13
CA LEU A 211 -0.58 -2.28 2.63
C LEU A 211 0.80 -2.04 1.99
N GLY A 212 1.41 -3.05 1.35
CA GLY A 212 2.72 -2.93 0.69
C GLY A 212 2.69 -2.05 -0.57
N ASN A 213 1.52 -1.89 -1.19
CA ASN A 213 1.36 -1.17 -2.46
C ASN A 213 1.73 0.32 -2.39
N ARG A 214 1.71 0.89 -1.18
CA ARG A 214 2.09 2.28 -0.93
C ARG A 214 3.52 2.61 -1.30
N THR A 215 4.37 1.60 -1.25
CA THR A 215 5.79 1.76 -1.55
C THR A 215 6.01 1.92 -3.06
N THR A 216 5.08 1.44 -3.89
CA THR A 216 5.16 1.49 -5.36
C THR A 216 4.93 2.88 -5.94
N PHE A 217 4.35 3.79 -5.15
CA PHE A 217 4.09 5.17 -5.55
C PHE A 217 5.36 5.89 -6.03
N TYR A 218 6.51 5.66 -5.40
CA TYR A 218 7.76 6.32 -5.81
C TYR A 218 8.21 5.90 -7.21
N GLY A 219 8.12 4.60 -7.51
CA GLY A 219 8.47 4.09 -8.82
C GLY A 219 7.42 4.34 -9.89
N SER A 220 6.14 4.51 -9.51
CA SER A 220 5.09 4.89 -10.46
C SER A 220 5.36 6.24 -11.12
N ILE A 221 6.10 7.15 -10.45
CA ILE A 221 6.58 8.43 -11.03
C ILE A 221 7.51 8.19 -12.21
N LEU A 222 8.55 7.38 -12.01
CA LEU A 222 9.49 7.02 -13.07
C LEU A 222 8.78 6.29 -14.21
N LEU A 223 7.99 5.27 -13.89
CA LEU A 223 7.29 4.46 -14.88
C LEU A 223 6.28 5.28 -15.69
N SER A 224 5.52 6.16 -15.04
CA SER A 224 4.60 7.07 -15.73
C SER A 224 5.33 7.97 -16.71
N TYR A 225 6.50 8.51 -16.33
CA TYR A 225 7.32 9.30 -17.23
C TYR A 225 7.82 8.47 -18.43
N LEU A 226 8.38 7.28 -18.16
CA LEU A 226 8.92 6.39 -19.18
C LEU A 226 7.85 5.92 -20.18
N ILE A 227 6.65 5.52 -19.71
CA ILE A 227 5.54 5.09 -20.58
C ILE A 227 5.15 6.21 -21.55
N ILE A 228 5.07 7.45 -21.08
CA ILE A 228 4.69 8.59 -21.93
C ILE A 228 5.78 8.95 -22.93
N GLN A 229 7.04 8.93 -22.50
CA GLN A 229 8.19 9.30 -23.33
C GLN A 229 8.67 8.17 -24.25
N CYS A 230 8.20 6.94 -24.04
CA CYS A 230 8.55 5.79 -24.87
C CYS A 230 8.25 6.09 -26.36
N PRO A 231 9.22 5.90 -27.28
CA PRO A 231 9.09 6.23 -28.69
C PRO A 231 8.32 5.16 -29.46
N VAL A 232 7.16 4.77 -28.94
CA VAL A 232 6.22 3.86 -29.60
C VAL A 232 5.13 4.64 -30.31
N SER A 233 4.48 4.00 -31.28
CA SER A 233 3.38 4.61 -32.03
C SER A 233 2.26 5.10 -31.10
N ASN A 234 1.57 6.16 -31.50
CA ASN A 234 0.42 6.69 -30.74
C ASN A 234 -0.66 5.61 -30.52
N LYS A 235 -0.82 4.66 -31.45
CA LYS A 235 -1.72 3.50 -31.30
C LYS A 235 -1.33 2.63 -30.10
N ILE A 236 -0.05 2.28 -29.96
CA ILE A 236 0.45 1.50 -28.81
C ILE A 236 0.24 2.28 -27.51
N LYS A 237 0.55 3.58 -27.49
CA LYS A 237 0.30 4.43 -26.31
C LYS A 237 -1.17 4.46 -25.91
N THR A 238 -2.07 4.54 -26.89
CA THR A 238 -3.52 4.47 -26.66
C THR A 238 -3.92 3.12 -26.07
N VAL A 239 -3.42 2.00 -26.58
CA VAL A 239 -3.71 0.66 -26.01
C VAL A 239 -3.20 0.54 -24.57
N VAL A 240 -1.95 0.96 -24.32
CA VAL A 240 -1.38 0.95 -22.96
C VAL A 240 -2.21 1.82 -22.03
N PHE A 241 -2.54 3.05 -22.45
CA PHE A 241 -3.41 3.94 -21.67
C PHE A 241 -4.78 3.32 -21.39
N ALA A 242 -5.37 2.62 -22.37
CA ALA A 242 -6.64 1.91 -22.18
C ALA A 242 -6.53 0.85 -21.08
N VAL A 243 -5.53 -0.04 -21.19
CA VAL A 243 -5.33 -1.12 -20.20
C VAL A 243 -5.17 -0.53 -18.80
N LEU A 244 -4.33 0.50 -18.63
CA LEU A 244 -4.14 1.16 -17.35
C LEU A 244 -5.43 1.82 -16.84
N LEU A 245 -6.16 2.52 -17.71
CA LEU A 245 -7.39 3.23 -17.36
C LEU A 245 -8.49 2.27 -16.91
N PHE A 246 -8.75 1.21 -17.68
CA PHE A 246 -9.70 0.17 -17.29
C PHE A 246 -9.27 -0.49 -15.99
N SER A 247 -7.97 -0.72 -15.80
CA SER A 247 -7.49 -1.33 -14.56
C SER A 247 -7.76 -0.48 -13.33
N VAL A 248 -7.49 0.83 -13.41
CA VAL A 248 -7.77 1.78 -12.33
C VAL A 248 -9.25 1.81 -11.99
N LEU A 249 -10.10 1.84 -13.01
CA LEU A 249 -11.56 1.90 -12.82
C LEU A 249 -12.10 0.60 -12.23
N GLY A 250 -11.49 -0.55 -12.55
CA GLY A 250 -11.77 -1.83 -11.92
C GLY A 250 -11.31 -1.90 -10.46
N ILE A 251 -10.09 -1.42 -10.15
CA ILE A 251 -9.60 -1.26 -8.77
C ILE A 251 -10.55 -0.36 -7.97
N SER A 252 -10.99 0.75 -8.55
CA SER A 252 -11.95 1.65 -7.91
C SER A 252 -13.31 0.99 -7.67
N GLY A 253 -13.79 0.17 -8.63
CA GLY A 253 -15.02 -0.62 -8.47
C GLY A 253 -14.95 -1.58 -7.28
N HIS A 254 -13.84 -2.30 -7.15
CA HIS A 254 -13.59 -3.21 -6.03
C HIS A 254 -13.59 -2.48 -4.68
N TRP A 255 -12.89 -1.35 -4.57
CA TRP A 255 -12.91 -0.54 -3.36
C TRP A 255 -14.30 -0.06 -2.97
N LYS A 256 -15.11 0.36 -3.95
CA LYS A 256 -16.51 0.76 -3.71
C LYS A 256 -17.35 -0.40 -3.19
N SER A 257 -17.27 -1.55 -3.85
CA SER A 257 -18.00 -2.76 -3.45
C SER A 257 -17.61 -3.18 -2.04
N TRP A 258 -16.32 -3.21 -1.75
CA TRP A 258 -15.82 -3.60 -0.44
C TRP A 258 -16.23 -2.60 0.65
N ASN A 259 -16.17 -1.29 0.39
CA ASN A 259 -16.61 -0.30 1.36
C ASN A 259 -18.10 -0.45 1.71
N MET A 260 -18.96 -0.73 0.73
CA MET A 260 -20.39 -0.99 1.00
C MET A 260 -20.56 -2.24 1.88
N HIS A 261 -19.82 -3.32 1.58
CA HIS A 261 -19.83 -4.54 2.39
C HIS A 261 -19.33 -4.30 3.83
N GLN A 262 -18.26 -3.51 4.00
CA GLN A 262 -17.77 -3.14 5.33
C GLN A 262 -18.83 -2.37 6.12
N GLN A 263 -19.56 -1.45 5.48
CA GLN A 263 -20.65 -0.71 6.13
C GLN A 263 -21.80 -1.62 6.55
N GLU A 264 -22.14 -2.64 5.75
CA GLU A 264 -23.12 -3.65 6.10
C GLU A 264 -22.68 -4.46 7.32
N VAL A 265 -21.43 -4.94 7.34
CA VAL A 265 -20.88 -5.67 8.51
C VAL A 265 -20.87 -4.80 9.76
N VAL A 266 -20.52 -3.51 9.65
CA VAL A 266 -20.61 -2.56 10.77
C VAL A 266 -22.05 -2.43 11.28
N SER A 267 -23.02 -2.33 10.36
CA SER A 267 -24.43 -2.27 10.72
C SER A 267 -24.92 -3.57 11.39
N ASN A 268 -24.43 -4.72 10.93
CA ASN A 268 -24.72 -6.02 11.53
C ASN A 268 -24.19 -6.11 12.97
N ILE A 269 -22.97 -5.64 13.22
CA ILE A 269 -22.37 -5.55 14.56
C ILE A 269 -23.24 -4.66 15.45
N GLN A 270 -23.56 -3.45 14.99
CA GLN A 270 -24.35 -2.46 15.73
C GLN A 270 -25.73 -3.01 16.13
N ASN A 271 -26.37 -3.76 15.24
CA ASN A 271 -27.72 -4.29 15.44
C ASN A 271 -27.74 -5.70 16.06
N ASN A 272 -26.59 -6.25 16.46
CA ASN A 272 -26.54 -7.59 17.04
C ASN A 272 -26.86 -7.55 18.54
N ASN A 273 -28.04 -8.05 18.92
CA ASN A 273 -28.48 -8.06 20.32
C ASN A 273 -27.51 -8.77 21.26
N LEU A 274 -26.91 -9.89 20.84
CA LEU A 274 -25.97 -10.64 21.69
C LEU A 274 -24.66 -9.89 21.92
N LEU A 275 -24.22 -9.06 20.97
CA LEU A 275 -23.07 -8.18 21.15
C LEU A 275 -23.41 -6.98 22.05
N ASN A 276 -24.58 -6.37 21.87
CA ASN A 276 -25.05 -5.25 22.70
C ASN A 276 -25.30 -5.67 24.16
N GLU A 277 -25.71 -6.90 24.39
CA GLU A 277 -25.94 -7.46 25.73
C GLU A 277 -24.71 -8.18 26.31
N TYR A 278 -23.55 -8.10 25.64
CA TYR A 278 -22.37 -8.83 26.04
C TYR A 278 -21.73 -8.22 27.30
N GLN A 279 -21.92 -8.89 28.44
CA GLN A 279 -21.41 -8.45 29.75
C GLN A 279 -20.15 -9.22 30.21
N ASP A 280 -19.70 -10.23 29.45
CA ASP A 280 -18.51 -11.00 29.81
C ASP A 280 -17.24 -10.14 29.59
N ASN A 281 -16.41 -9.96 30.62
CA ASN A 281 -15.11 -9.27 30.47
C ASN A 281 -14.07 -10.09 29.66
N LYS A 282 -14.50 -11.13 28.94
CA LYS A 282 -13.66 -11.94 28.05
C LYS A 282 -13.58 -11.28 26.67
N THR A 283 -12.45 -11.44 26.00
CA THR A 283 -12.28 -10.98 24.62
C THR A 283 -13.19 -11.74 23.66
N ILE A 284 -13.81 -11.01 22.73
CA ILE A 284 -14.52 -11.56 21.58
C ILE A 284 -13.53 -11.76 20.43
N TYR A 285 -13.49 -12.98 19.89
CA TYR A 285 -12.71 -13.31 18.71
C TYR A 285 -13.56 -13.16 17.47
N VAL A 286 -13.13 -12.36 16.50
CA VAL A 286 -13.88 -12.13 15.26
C VAL A 286 -13.31 -12.97 14.12
N SER A 287 -14.19 -13.75 13.48
CA SER A 287 -13.91 -14.51 12.27
C SER A 287 -14.71 -13.95 11.09
N GLY A 288 -14.30 -14.30 9.86
CA GLY A 288 -14.91 -13.75 8.64
C GLY A 288 -14.48 -12.31 8.35
N ASN A 289 -14.76 -11.83 7.14
CA ASN A 289 -14.53 -10.44 6.71
C ASN A 289 -13.16 -9.85 7.06
N GLN A 290 -12.13 -10.70 7.04
CA GLN A 290 -10.75 -10.33 7.40
C GLN A 290 -10.11 -9.44 6.32
N TYR A 291 -10.39 -9.79 5.07
CA TYR A 291 -9.90 -9.13 3.87
C TYR A 291 -10.92 -9.19 2.74
N SER A 292 -10.94 -8.17 1.88
CA SER A 292 -11.59 -8.29 0.57
C SER A 292 -10.83 -9.31 -0.31
N LYS A 293 -11.52 -10.02 -1.21
CA LYS A 293 -10.88 -10.88 -2.21
C LYS A 293 -10.82 -10.21 -3.58
N TYR A 294 -9.63 -10.11 -4.16
CA TYR A 294 -9.39 -9.62 -5.51
C TYR A 294 -8.96 -10.78 -6.40
N GLY A 295 -9.95 -11.47 -6.96
CA GLY A 295 -9.75 -12.85 -7.41
C GLY A 295 -9.43 -13.75 -6.20
N PRO A 296 -8.44 -14.65 -6.28
CA PRO A 296 -8.06 -15.54 -5.17
C PRO A 296 -7.13 -14.88 -4.15
N ILE A 297 -6.80 -13.59 -4.30
CA ILE A 297 -5.82 -12.88 -3.47
C ILE A 297 -6.53 -11.95 -2.49
N SER A 298 -6.22 -12.08 -1.20
CA SER A 298 -6.61 -11.17 -0.14
C SER A 298 -5.94 -9.80 -0.34
N HIS A 299 -6.77 -8.76 -0.39
CA HIS A 299 -6.34 -7.45 -0.84
C HIS A 299 -6.51 -6.34 0.22
N ILE A 300 -7.73 -5.89 0.49
CA ILE A 300 -8.03 -4.78 1.41
C ILE A 300 -8.29 -5.34 2.81
N GLU A 301 -7.51 -4.93 3.80
CA GLU A 301 -7.72 -5.28 5.22
C GLU A 301 -9.06 -4.75 5.77
N PHE A 302 -9.72 -5.54 6.63
CA PHE A 302 -10.81 -5.08 7.50
C PHE A 302 -10.69 -5.65 8.92
N LEU A 303 -11.27 -6.80 9.23
CA LEU A 303 -11.27 -7.39 10.59
C LEU A 303 -10.05 -8.28 10.87
N SER A 304 -8.94 -8.10 10.15
CA SER A 304 -7.75 -8.97 10.22
C SER A 304 -6.71 -8.58 11.26
N GLU A 305 -6.81 -7.38 11.83
CA GLU A 305 -5.89 -6.86 12.82
C GLU A 305 -6.64 -6.45 14.08
N GLY A 306 -6.03 -6.67 15.26
CA GLY A 306 -6.66 -6.38 16.56
C GLY A 306 -7.03 -4.91 16.72
N TRP A 307 -6.16 -3.99 16.32
CA TRP A 307 -6.44 -2.56 16.42
C TRP A 307 -7.56 -2.09 15.48
N VAL A 308 -7.71 -2.71 14.30
CA VAL A 308 -8.82 -2.37 13.39
C VAL A 308 -10.13 -2.94 13.93
N SER A 309 -10.13 -4.21 14.32
CA SER A 309 -11.31 -4.88 14.85
C SER A 309 -11.82 -4.19 16.12
N GLY A 310 -10.92 -3.87 17.06
CA GLY A 310 -11.28 -3.13 18.27
C GLY A 310 -11.88 -1.76 17.98
N SER A 311 -11.28 -0.97 17.07
CA SER A 311 -11.84 0.33 16.69
C SER A 311 -13.19 0.23 15.98
N VAL A 312 -13.38 -0.78 15.13
CA VAL A 312 -14.65 -0.99 14.43
C VAL A 312 -15.77 -1.36 15.40
N PHE A 313 -15.53 -2.31 16.30
CA PHE A 313 -16.51 -2.71 17.30
C PHE A 313 -16.80 -1.59 18.30
N GLY A 314 -15.76 -0.88 18.76
CA GLY A 314 -15.94 0.25 19.67
C GLY A 314 -16.77 1.38 19.05
N MET A 315 -16.60 1.63 17.75
CA MET A 315 -17.43 2.58 17.02
C MET A 315 -18.87 2.08 16.82
N ALA A 316 -19.04 0.79 16.48
CA ALA A 316 -20.34 0.22 16.16
C ALA A 316 -21.23 0.04 17.39
N LEU A 317 -20.65 -0.38 18.52
CA LEU A 317 -21.36 -0.67 19.77
C LEU A 317 -21.38 0.52 20.73
N ASN A 318 -20.57 1.55 20.46
CA ASN A 318 -20.38 2.71 21.34
C ASN A 318 -19.90 2.31 22.76
N GLU A 319 -19.12 1.23 22.85
CA GLU A 319 -18.58 0.65 24.09
C GLU A 319 -17.16 0.12 23.88
N GLU A 320 -16.33 0.15 24.94
CA GLU A 320 -14.98 -0.42 24.89
C GLU A 320 -15.01 -1.94 25.11
N ILE A 321 -15.16 -2.71 24.03
CA ILE A 321 -15.10 -4.17 24.08
C ILE A 321 -13.73 -4.67 23.60
N SER A 322 -13.17 -5.64 24.33
CA SER A 322 -11.93 -6.31 23.91
C SER A 322 -12.23 -7.24 22.73
N VAL A 323 -11.73 -6.90 21.55
CA VAL A 323 -11.92 -7.68 20.32
C VAL A 323 -10.58 -8.06 19.69
N SER A 324 -10.47 -9.28 19.16
CA SER A 324 -9.28 -9.76 18.47
C SER A 324 -9.64 -10.62 17.26
N PRO A 325 -8.87 -10.59 16.15
CA PRO A 325 -9.14 -11.47 15.02
C PRO A 325 -8.85 -12.93 15.36
N ILE A 326 -9.57 -13.86 14.73
CA ILE A 326 -9.21 -15.28 14.66
C ILE A 326 -9.26 -15.75 13.20
N ASN A 327 -8.18 -16.39 12.75
CA ASN A 327 -7.99 -16.87 11.38
C ASN A 327 -6.86 -17.91 11.34
N LYS A 328 -6.56 -18.47 10.16
CA LYS A 328 -5.54 -19.52 9.93
C LYS A 328 -4.11 -19.21 10.43
N ARG A 329 -3.78 -17.96 10.75
CA ARG A 329 -2.48 -17.63 11.35
C ARG A 329 -2.39 -18.03 12.82
N HIS A 330 -3.54 -18.29 13.46
CA HIS A 330 -3.62 -18.70 14.85
C HIS A 330 -3.50 -20.22 14.96
N VAL A 331 -3.00 -20.67 16.10
CA VAL A 331 -3.04 -22.09 16.50
C VAL A 331 -3.27 -22.14 18.00
N TYR A 332 -4.05 -23.12 18.46
CA TYR A 332 -4.18 -23.39 19.88
C TYR A 332 -3.21 -24.52 20.29
N GLU A 333 -2.28 -24.21 21.19
CA GLU A 333 -1.26 -25.14 21.68
C GLU A 333 -0.99 -24.88 23.18
N ASP A 334 -0.91 -25.95 23.97
CA ASP A 334 -0.52 -25.93 25.40
C ASP A 334 -1.27 -24.92 26.29
N GLY A 335 -2.58 -24.73 26.09
CA GLY A 335 -3.36 -23.75 26.87
C GLY A 335 -3.36 -22.33 26.28
N TYR A 336 -2.69 -22.10 25.16
CA TYR A 336 -2.53 -20.78 24.56
C TYR A 336 -3.06 -20.72 23.14
N LEU A 337 -3.76 -19.63 22.82
CA LEU A 337 -3.96 -19.21 21.44
C LEU A 337 -2.74 -18.40 21.00
N VAL A 338 -2.02 -18.92 20.01
CA VAL A 338 -0.76 -18.37 19.51
C VAL A 338 -1.00 -17.71 18.16
N ASP A 339 -0.68 -16.42 18.04
CA ASP A 339 -0.64 -15.71 16.77
C ASP A 339 0.75 -15.86 16.15
N ARG A 340 0.87 -16.69 15.11
CA ARG A 340 2.16 -16.99 14.45
C ARG A 340 2.76 -15.76 13.74
N LYS A 341 1.95 -14.76 13.39
CA LYS A 341 2.43 -13.55 12.70
C LYS A 341 3.16 -12.61 13.64
N TYR A 342 2.63 -12.44 14.85
CA TYR A 342 3.18 -11.53 15.86
C TYR A 342 4.00 -12.25 16.93
N ASN A 343 4.01 -13.58 16.92
CA ASN A 343 4.61 -14.42 17.96
C ASN A 343 4.09 -14.06 19.37
N SER A 344 2.79 -13.73 19.45
CA SER A 344 2.11 -13.43 20.71
C SER A 344 1.27 -14.61 21.15
N LYS A 345 1.23 -14.85 22.46
CA LYS A 345 0.45 -15.93 23.08
C LYS A 345 -0.60 -15.33 24.00
N LYS A 346 -1.78 -15.94 24.04
CA LYS A 346 -2.83 -15.57 24.98
C LYS A 346 -3.43 -16.83 25.59
N GLU A 347 -3.44 -16.85 26.91
CA GLU A 347 -3.96 -17.98 27.68
C GLU A 347 -5.48 -18.11 27.47
N ILE A 348 -5.92 -19.33 27.17
CA ILE A 348 -7.33 -19.71 27.03
C ILE A 348 -7.57 -20.89 27.98
N THR A 349 -8.47 -20.71 28.93
CA THR A 349 -8.78 -21.72 29.94
C THR A 349 -9.82 -22.74 29.44
N ASP A 350 -11.02 -22.27 29.09
CA ASP A 350 -12.18 -23.17 28.91
C ASP A 350 -12.82 -23.02 27.52
N TYR A 351 -13.10 -21.79 27.12
CA TYR A 351 -13.76 -21.47 25.86
C TYR A 351 -13.36 -20.06 25.39
N ILE A 352 -13.61 -19.79 24.11
CA ILE A 352 -13.56 -18.45 23.53
C ILE A 352 -14.92 -18.03 23.00
N ASN A 353 -15.23 -16.74 23.08
CA ASN A 353 -16.40 -16.16 22.43
C ASN A 353 -16.02 -15.80 20.99
N ILE A 354 -16.79 -16.28 20.02
CA ILE A 354 -16.56 -16.03 18.60
C ILE A 354 -17.72 -15.26 18.00
N TYR A 355 -17.43 -14.12 17.38
CA TYR A 355 -18.34 -13.45 16.48
C TYR A 355 -17.97 -13.79 15.03
N ASP A 356 -18.83 -14.59 14.39
CA ASP A 356 -18.76 -14.84 12.96
C ASP A 356 -19.42 -13.67 12.22
N SER A 357 -18.58 -12.82 11.63
CA SER A 357 -19.04 -11.62 10.93
C SER A 357 -19.69 -11.91 9.57
N GLU A 358 -19.51 -13.10 8.98
CA GLU A 358 -20.22 -13.48 7.74
C GLU A 358 -21.68 -13.81 8.06
N ASN A 359 -21.90 -14.52 9.16
CA ASN A 359 -23.22 -15.00 9.56
C ASN A 359 -23.91 -14.14 10.64
N ASN A 360 -23.27 -13.03 11.04
CA ASN A 360 -23.72 -12.14 12.11
C ASN A 360 -24.08 -12.89 13.40
N LYS A 361 -23.22 -13.81 13.85
CA LYS A 361 -23.52 -14.72 14.97
C LYS A 361 -22.43 -14.69 16.04
N LEU A 362 -22.83 -14.45 17.29
CA LEU A 362 -22.00 -14.66 18.48
C LEU A 362 -22.26 -16.05 19.06
N PHE A 363 -21.21 -16.81 19.34
CA PHE A 363 -21.31 -18.12 20.00
C PHE A 363 -20.07 -18.46 20.83
N LYS A 364 -20.20 -19.42 21.75
CA LYS A 364 -19.08 -19.96 22.54
C LYS A 364 -18.46 -21.15 21.80
N LEU A 365 -17.13 -21.18 21.74
CA LEU A 365 -16.37 -22.29 21.20
C LEU A 365 -15.48 -22.88 22.29
N ASP A 366 -15.72 -24.14 22.61
CA ASP A 366 -14.92 -24.88 23.59
C ASP A 366 -13.50 -25.10 23.08
N VAL A 367 -12.55 -25.13 24.02
CA VAL A 367 -11.11 -25.30 23.75
C VAL A 367 -10.79 -26.47 22.81
N GLU A 368 -11.48 -27.60 22.99
CA GLU A 368 -11.28 -28.82 22.17
C GLU A 368 -11.58 -28.60 20.68
N ASN A 369 -12.41 -27.61 20.35
CA ASN A 369 -12.87 -27.33 19.00
C ASN A 369 -12.14 -26.13 18.36
N ILE A 370 -11.22 -25.46 19.06
CA ILE A 370 -10.55 -24.25 18.53
C ILE A 370 -9.76 -24.56 17.27
N ASN A 371 -8.93 -25.61 17.28
CA ASN A 371 -8.10 -25.94 16.13
C ASN A 371 -8.94 -26.42 14.93
N SER A 372 -9.96 -27.24 15.15
CA SER A 372 -10.86 -27.67 14.07
C SER A 372 -11.61 -26.48 13.45
N TYR A 373 -12.02 -25.51 14.26
CA TYR A 373 -12.63 -24.26 13.78
C TYR A 373 -11.64 -23.43 12.95
N ILE A 374 -10.41 -23.22 13.42
CA ILE A 374 -9.37 -22.49 12.68
C ILE A 374 -9.03 -23.19 11.36
N ASP A 375 -8.91 -24.52 11.37
CA ASP A 375 -8.56 -25.31 10.18
C ASP A 375 -9.65 -25.25 9.10
N SER A 376 -10.92 -25.11 9.51
CA SER A 376 -12.07 -24.97 8.62
C SER A 376 -12.12 -23.65 7.85
N MET A 377 -11.41 -22.61 8.32
CA MET A 377 -11.44 -21.29 7.70
C MET A 377 -10.76 -21.28 6.32
N PRO A 378 -11.04 -20.31 5.43
CA PRO A 378 -10.28 -20.17 4.19
C PRO A 378 -8.86 -19.67 4.45
N PRO A 379 -7.86 -20.09 3.63
CA PRO A 379 -6.51 -19.53 3.71
C PRO A 379 -6.45 -18.08 3.21
N GLU A 380 -5.61 -17.27 3.85
CA GLU A 380 -5.41 -15.87 3.51
C GLU A 380 -4.18 -15.70 2.59
N LYS A 381 -4.41 -15.80 1.28
CA LYS A 381 -3.36 -15.67 0.26
C LYS A 381 -3.15 -14.20 -0.10
N ARG A 382 -2.01 -13.63 0.26
CA ARG A 382 -1.65 -12.22 0.05
C ARG A 382 -0.70 -11.98 -1.14
N HIS A 383 -0.21 -13.03 -1.77
CA HIS A 383 0.74 -12.97 -2.89
C HIS A 383 0.50 -14.11 -3.89
N TRP A 384 0.76 -13.87 -5.17
CA TRP A 384 0.51 -14.86 -6.24
C TRP A 384 1.32 -16.15 -6.06
N VAL A 385 2.52 -16.07 -5.45
CA VAL A 385 3.34 -17.27 -5.18
C VAL A 385 2.63 -18.28 -4.27
N GLN A 386 1.68 -17.83 -3.44
CA GLN A 386 0.88 -18.69 -2.54
C GLN A 386 -0.26 -19.40 -3.28
N LEU A 387 -0.45 -19.10 -4.57
CA LEU A 387 -1.31 -19.87 -5.46
C LEU A 387 -0.58 -21.10 -6.01
N LEU A 388 0.76 -21.15 -5.89
CA LEU A 388 1.57 -22.28 -6.31
C LEU A 388 1.64 -23.35 -5.20
N PRO A 389 1.89 -24.63 -5.56
CA PRO A 389 2.20 -25.68 -4.59
C PRO A 389 3.39 -25.33 -3.68
N LYS A 390 3.39 -25.83 -2.42
CA LYS A 390 4.44 -25.53 -1.43
C LYS A 390 5.83 -26.06 -1.85
N ASP A 391 5.86 -27.17 -2.58
CA ASP A 391 7.07 -27.83 -3.07
C ASP A 391 7.69 -27.11 -4.28
N ASN A 392 6.98 -26.16 -4.89
CA ASN A 392 7.43 -25.37 -6.02
C ASN A 392 8.71 -24.58 -5.69
N ILE A 393 9.67 -24.59 -6.62
CA ILE A 393 10.98 -23.94 -6.46
C ILE A 393 10.84 -22.43 -6.23
N LEU A 394 9.91 -21.76 -6.94
CA LEU A 394 9.68 -20.32 -6.77
C LEU A 394 9.15 -20.00 -5.37
N THR A 395 8.25 -20.82 -4.84
CA THR A 395 7.75 -20.69 -3.46
C THR A 395 8.90 -20.80 -2.47
N LYS A 396 9.79 -21.79 -2.61
CA LYS A 396 10.97 -21.97 -1.75
C LYS A 396 11.93 -20.78 -1.81
N ILE A 397 12.20 -20.25 -3.01
CA ILE A 397 13.05 -19.06 -3.19
C ILE A 397 12.44 -17.83 -2.51
N VAL A 398 11.15 -17.58 -2.73
CA VAL A 398 10.45 -16.42 -2.14
C VAL A 398 10.41 -16.55 -0.62
N LEU A 399 10.16 -17.73 -0.06
CA LEU A 399 10.20 -17.95 1.39
C LEU A 399 11.61 -17.78 1.96
N SER A 400 12.66 -18.19 1.24
CA SER A 400 14.04 -17.93 1.67
C SER A 400 14.35 -16.43 1.75
N LEU A 401 13.82 -15.64 0.82
CA LEU A 401 13.99 -14.18 0.79
C LEU A 401 13.08 -13.46 1.79
N MET A 402 11.86 -13.99 1.99
CA MET A 402 10.81 -13.44 2.85
C MET A 402 10.21 -14.52 3.77
N PRO A 403 10.94 -14.97 4.80
CA PRO A 403 10.47 -16.04 5.70
C PRO A 403 9.15 -15.69 6.40
N ARG A 404 8.88 -14.40 6.59
CA ARG A 404 7.61 -13.90 7.16
C ARG A 404 6.37 -14.24 6.34
N LEU A 405 6.49 -14.79 5.13
CA LEU A 405 5.34 -15.27 4.36
C LEU A 405 4.93 -16.70 4.74
N GLU A 406 5.73 -17.41 5.53
CA GLU A 406 5.53 -18.82 5.88
C GLU A 406 4.24 -19.05 6.66
N TYR A 407 3.87 -18.15 7.58
CA TYR A 407 2.63 -18.28 8.38
C TYR A 407 1.35 -18.27 7.54
N MET A 408 1.44 -17.87 6.27
CA MET A 408 0.31 -17.78 5.34
C MET A 408 0.22 -18.96 4.36
N LEU A 409 1.07 -19.98 4.51
CA LEU A 409 1.10 -21.15 3.63
C LEU A 409 0.40 -22.38 4.20
#